data_AF-A0A925CUW7-F1
#
_entry.id   AF-A0A925CUW7-F1
#
_cell.length_a   1.000
_cell.length_b   1.000
_cell.length_c   1.000
_cell.angle_alpha   90.00
_cell.angle_beta   90.00
_cell.angle_gamma   90.00
#
_symmetry.space_group_name_H-M   'P 1'
#
loop_
_entity.id
_entity.type
_entity.pdbx_description
1 polymer ?
#
loop_
_entity_poly.entity_id
_entity_poly.type
_entity_poly.pdbx_seq_one_letter_code
_entity_poly.pdbx_strand_id
1 'polypeptide(L)' 'GAQTLTIRNTSGTDHLSFDGVGLPGFQFIQDPIEYGTRTHHTSMDLFDKAVEPDLKHNAVMTATFAWLAANRDEMFPRKK' A
#
# COMPACT_ATOMS: atom_id res chain seq x y z
N GLY A 1 -3.25 10.66 4.41
CA GLY A 1 -1.91 10.07 4.17
C GLY A 1 -1.81 8.64 4.74
N ALA A 2 -0.89 7.79 4.29
CA ALA A 2 -0.77 6.42 4.83
C ALA A 2 -0.12 6.38 6.25
N GLN A 3 -0.94 6.44 7.31
CA GLN A 3 -0.46 6.42 8.70
C GLN A 3 -0.46 5.04 9.37
N THR A 4 -1.06 4.02 8.74
CA THR A 4 -1.27 2.71 9.37
C THR A 4 -0.40 1.65 8.72
N LEU A 5 0.43 0.99 9.54
CA LEU A 5 1.14 -0.24 9.19
C LEU A 5 0.44 -1.42 9.85
N THR A 6 -0.01 -2.41 9.08
CA THR A 6 -0.56 -3.64 9.64
C THR A 6 -0.07 -4.86 8.88
N ILE A 7 0.19 -5.93 9.62
CA ILE A 7 0.47 -7.26 9.08
C ILE A 7 -0.83 -8.04 8.80
N ARG A 8 -1.99 -7.46 9.13
CA ARG A 8 -3.30 -8.08 8.93
C ARG A 8 -3.76 -7.85 7.50
N ASN A 9 -4.50 -8.82 6.98
CA ASN A 9 -5.15 -8.70 5.68
C ASN A 9 -6.11 -7.51 5.68
N THR A 10 -5.97 -6.61 4.72
CA THR A 10 -6.85 -5.43 4.56
C THR A 10 -7.68 -5.49 3.28
N SER A 11 -7.95 -6.70 2.80
CA SER A 11 -8.66 -7.12 1.56
C SER A 11 -7.71 -7.70 0.50
N GLY A 12 -8.31 -8.22 -0.58
CA GLY A 12 -7.64 -8.82 -1.71
C GLY A 12 -6.89 -7.80 -2.56
N THR A 13 -5.57 -7.83 -2.52
CA THR A 13 -4.70 -7.07 -3.45
C THR A 13 -3.46 -7.90 -3.79
N ASP A 14 -2.69 -7.46 -4.79
CA ASP A 14 -1.69 -8.28 -5.48
C ASP A 14 -0.55 -8.77 -4.58
N HIS A 15 -0.29 -8.11 -3.44
CA HIS A 15 0.69 -8.60 -2.47
C HIS A 15 0.37 -10.02 -1.95
N LEU A 16 -0.90 -10.45 -1.99
CA LEU A 16 -1.32 -11.78 -1.56
C LEU A 16 -0.72 -12.91 -2.41
N SER A 17 -0.44 -12.68 -3.70
CA SER A 17 0.19 -13.72 -4.53
C SER A 17 1.63 -13.99 -4.11
N PHE A 18 2.34 -12.98 -3.58
CA PHE A 18 3.67 -13.15 -2.99
C PHE A 18 3.58 -13.87 -1.65
N ASP A 19 2.64 -13.44 -0.80
CA ASP A 19 2.41 -14.07 0.50
C ASP A 19 2.09 -15.57 0.38
N GLY A 20 1.27 -15.94 -0.61
CA GLY A 20 0.87 -17.32 -0.88
C GLY A 20 2.00 -18.28 -1.25
N VAL A 21 3.16 -17.76 -1.67
CA VAL A 21 4.37 -18.55 -1.97
C VAL A 21 5.50 -18.31 -0.95
N GLY A 22 5.17 -17.70 0.20
CA GLY A 22 6.12 -17.43 1.28
C GLY A 22 7.05 -16.24 1.01
N LEU A 23 6.80 -15.45 -0.04
CA LEU A 23 7.53 -14.23 -0.32
C LEU A 23 6.90 -13.03 0.40
N PRO A 24 7.72 -12.05 0.83
CA PRO A 24 7.21 -10.85 1.47
C PRO A 24 6.49 -9.99 0.45
N GLY A 25 5.17 -9.80 0.66
CA GLY A 25 4.35 -8.81 -0.03
C GLY A 25 3.99 -7.68 0.94
N PHE A 26 3.95 -6.44 0.44
CA PHE A 26 3.67 -5.26 1.25
C PHE A 26 2.46 -4.51 0.68
N GLN A 27 1.60 -4.01 1.57
CA GLN A 27 0.53 -3.09 1.25
C GLN A 27 0.66 -1.86 2.14
N PHE A 28 0.64 -0.68 1.53
CA PHE A 28 0.59 0.60 2.26
C PHE A 28 -0.87 1.02 2.38
N ILE A 29 -1.36 1.14 3.61
CA ILE A 29 -2.77 1.44 3.86
C ILE A 29 -2.94 2.94 3.97
N GLN A 30 -3.74 3.48 3.05
CA GLN A 30 -4.14 4.88 3.04
C GLN A 30 -5.30 5.10 4.00
N ASP A 31 -5.49 6.35 4.42
CA ASP A 31 -6.70 6.75 5.14
C ASP A 31 -7.93 6.41 4.29
N PRO A 32 -9.02 5.85 4.88
CA PRO A 32 -10.17 5.42 4.08
C PRO A 32 -10.89 6.55 3.34
N ILE A 33 -10.82 7.79 3.83
CA ILE A 33 -11.53 8.98 3.31
C ILE A 33 -13.00 8.66 2.98
N GLU A 34 -13.32 8.41 1.72
CA GLU A 34 -14.63 7.99 1.23
C GLU A 34 -14.58 6.74 0.32
N TYR A 35 -13.45 6.02 0.35
CA TYR A 35 -13.14 4.85 -0.48
C TYR A 35 -14.27 3.83 -0.47
N GLY A 36 -14.57 3.25 0.70
CA GLY A 36 -15.58 2.19 0.82
C GLY A 36 -17.03 2.66 0.78
N THR A 37 -17.30 3.96 0.85
CA THR A 37 -18.66 4.49 1.01
C THR A 37 -19.19 5.22 -0.22
N ARG A 38 -18.31 5.80 -1.05
CA ARG A 38 -18.73 6.68 -2.16
C ARG A 38 -17.93 6.53 -3.44
N THR A 39 -16.64 6.18 -3.40
CA THR A 39 -15.79 6.24 -4.59
C THR A 39 -15.45 4.87 -5.18
N HIS A 40 -15.04 3.89 -4.37
CA HIS A 40 -14.61 2.58 -4.85
C HIS A 40 -15.69 1.88 -5.70
N HIS A 41 -15.33 1.51 -6.94
CA HIS A 41 -16.23 0.83 -7.88
C HIS A 41 -17.51 1.62 -8.21
N THR A 42 -17.42 2.93 -8.25
CA THR A 42 -18.53 3.80 -8.66
C THR A 42 -18.09 4.72 -9.81
N SER A 43 -19.05 5.37 -10.47
CA SER A 43 -18.77 6.44 -11.43
C SER A 43 -18.25 7.74 -10.78
N MET A 44 -18.14 7.79 -9.44
CA MET A 44 -17.64 8.93 -8.68
C MET A 44 -16.14 8.83 -8.38
N ASP A 45 -15.47 7.76 -8.84
CA ASP A 45 -14.01 7.64 -8.81
C ASP A 45 -13.39 8.50 -9.93
N LEU A 46 -13.27 9.79 -9.63
CA LEU A 46 -12.85 10.83 -10.56
C LEU A 46 -11.60 11.54 -10.02
N PHE A 47 -10.94 12.33 -10.89
CA PHE A 47 -9.67 12.97 -10.56
C PHE A 47 -9.74 13.93 -9.36
N ASP A 48 -10.89 14.53 -9.09
CA ASP A 48 -11.11 15.40 -7.93
C ASP A 48 -10.96 14.67 -6.57
N LYS A 49 -10.98 13.33 -6.58
CA LYS A 49 -10.76 12.49 -5.40
C LYS A 49 -9.27 12.30 -5.09
N ALA A 50 -8.39 12.68 -6.01
CA ALA A 50 -6.96 12.60 -5.86
C ALA A 50 -6.43 13.77 -5.01
N VAL A 51 -6.20 13.51 -3.72
CA VAL A 51 -5.72 14.52 -2.76
C VAL A 51 -4.21 14.72 -2.93
N GLU A 52 -3.80 15.79 -3.62
CA GLU A 52 -2.39 16.04 -3.98
C GLU A 52 -1.40 15.95 -2.79
N PRO A 53 -1.66 16.54 -1.60
CA PRO A 53 -0.77 16.40 -0.45
C PRO A 53 -0.55 14.94 -0.03
N ASP A 54 -1.61 14.13 -0.07
CA ASP A 54 -1.56 12.72 0.28
C ASP A 54 -0.82 11.90 -0.79
N LEU A 55 -1.00 12.23 -2.07
CA LEU A 55 -0.26 11.59 -3.17
C LEU A 55 1.24 11.84 -3.04
N LYS A 56 1.64 13.09 -2.74
CA LYS A 56 3.06 13.44 -2.51
C LYS A 56 3.64 12.69 -1.32
N HIS A 57 2.89 12.63 -0.21
CA HIS A 57 3.31 11.89 0.97
C HIS A 57 3.49 10.39 0.69
N ASN A 58 2.51 9.78 0.03
CA ASN A 58 2.54 8.36 -0.34
C ASN A 58 3.69 8.07 -1.32
N ALA A 59 3.93 8.94 -2.29
CA ALA A 59 5.03 8.80 -3.25
C ALA A 59 6.40 8.80 -2.56
N VAL A 60 6.63 9.74 -1.62
CA VAL A 60 7.87 9.79 -0.83
C VAL A 60 8.02 8.52 0.00
N MET A 61 6.98 8.12 0.73
CA MET A 61 6.97 6.89 1.54
C MET A 61 7.34 5.65 0.71
N THR A 62 6.67 5.42 -0.43
CA THR A 62 6.93 4.26 -1.28
C THR A 62 8.33 4.31 -1.91
N ALA A 63 8.78 5.48 -2.37
CA ALA A 63 10.12 5.63 -2.93
C ALA A 63 11.21 5.37 -1.90
N THR A 64 11.07 5.90 -0.68
CA THR A 64 11.99 5.65 0.43
C THR A 64 12.00 4.17 0.81
N PHE A 65 10.84 3.53 0.92
CA PHE A 65 10.76 2.10 1.20
C PHE A 65 11.47 1.28 0.11
N ALA A 66 11.17 1.54 -1.16
CA ALA A 66 11.78 0.83 -2.28
C ALA A 66 13.30 0.98 -2.30
N TRP A 67 13.81 2.19 -2.03
CA TRP A 67 15.24 2.45 -1.94
C TRP A 67 15.88 1.67 -0.79
N LEU A 68 15.33 1.73 0.42
CA LEU A 68 15.85 0.97 1.58
C LEU A 68 15.78 -0.54 1.35
N ALA A 69 14.67 -1.03 0.78
CA ALA A 69 14.47 -2.43 0.46
C ALA A 69 15.48 -2.95 -0.58
N ALA A 70 15.85 -2.12 -1.56
CA ALA A 70 16.80 -2.48 -2.60
C ALA A 70 18.27 -2.42 -2.15
N ASN A 71 18.58 -1.62 -1.13
CA ASN A 71 19.96 -1.34 -0.69
C ASN A 71 20.33 -1.97 0.66
N ARG A 72 19.46 -2.77 1.26
CA ARG A 72 19.81 -3.50 2.49
C ARG A 72 20.69 -4.71 2.21
N ASP A 73 21.57 -5.04 3.16
CA ASP A 73 22.53 -6.15 3.02
C ASP A 73 21.85 -7.54 3.03
N GLU A 74 20.75 -7.68 3.77
CA GLU A 74 20.07 -8.96 3.98
C GLU A 74 18.69 -9.00 3.30
N MET A 75 18.24 -10.21 2.93
CA MET A 75 16.88 -10.40 2.44
C MET A 75 15.83 -10.15 3.53
N PHE A 76 14.59 -9.86 3.13
CA PHE A 76 13.47 -9.83 4.08
C PHE A 76 13.18 -11.22 4.63
N PRO A 77 12.80 -11.33 5.92
CA PRO A 77 12.34 -12.58 6.48
C PRO A 77 11.20 -13.17 5.63
N ARG A 78 11.27 -14.46 5.37
CA ARG A 78 10.27 -15.22 4.61
C ARG A 78 9.51 -16.15 5.55
N LYS A 79 8.25 -16.44 5.23
CA LYS A 79 7.49 -17.47 5.95
C LYS A 79 8.12 -18.84 5.67
N LYS A 80 8.17 -19.69 6.69
CA LYS A 80 8.59 -21.10 6.54
C LYS A 80 7.43 -21.94 6.01
#